data_AF-A0A0S3TFS7-F1
#
_entry.id   AF-A0A0S3TFS7-F1
#
_cell.length_a   1.000
_cell.length_b   1.000
_cell.length_c   1.000
_cell.angle_alpha   90.00
_cell.angle_beta   90.00
_cell.angle_gamma   90.00
#
_symmetry.space_group_name_H-M   'P 1'
#
loop_
_entity.id
_entity.type
_entity.pdbx_description
1 polymer ?
#
loop_
_entity_poly.entity_id
_entity_poly.type
_entity_poly.pdbx_seq_one_letter_code
_entity_poly.pdbx_strand_id
1 'polypeptide(L)'
;MASSLYSVVLGLAIVSAIVAPTSSTSRGTHLHHGQKRPQPGLRVVLEQVDSGMNLTKYELIKRAIKRGERRMRSINAMLQSSSGIETPVYAGSGEYLMNVAIGTPASSFSAIMDTGSDLIWTQCEPCTQCFSQPTPIFNPQDSSSFSTLPCESQYCQDLPSETCNNNECQYTYGYGDGSTTQGYMATDTFTFETSSVPNIAFGCGEDNQGFGQGNGAGLIGMGWGPLSLPSQLGVGQFSYCMTSYGSSSPSTLALGSAASGVPEGSPSTTLIHSSSNPTYYYITLQGITVGGDNLGIPSSTFQLQDDGTGGMIIDSGTTLTYLPQDAYNAVAQAFTDQINLSTVDESSSGLSTCFQQPSDGSTVQVPEISMQFDGGVLNLGEENVLISPAEGVICLAMGSSSQLGISIFGNIQQQETQVLYDLQNLAVSFVPAQCGAS
;
A
#
# COMPACT_ATOMS: atom_id res chain seq x y z
N MET A 1 31.92 -16.90 77.50
CA MET A 1 32.54 -18.24 77.51
C MET A 1 32.84 -18.57 76.05
N ALA A 2 34.02 -18.19 75.54
CA ALA A 2 35.19 -19.07 75.36
C ALA A 2 34.80 -20.32 74.53
N SER A 3 35.39 -20.65 73.38
CA SER A 3 36.76 -20.41 72.91
C SER A 3 36.91 -20.93 71.46
N SER A 4 37.68 -20.21 70.65
CA SER A 4 38.32 -20.73 69.44
C SER A 4 39.35 -21.82 69.78
N LEU A 5 39.62 -22.76 68.86
CA LEU A 5 40.97 -23.27 68.61
C LEU A 5 41.07 -24.02 67.28
N TYR A 6 42.15 -23.71 66.59
CA TYR A 6 42.63 -24.15 65.28
C TYR A 6 43.06 -25.62 65.25
N SER A 7 43.03 -26.23 64.06
CA SER A 7 44.11 -27.11 63.59
C SER A 7 44.15 -27.14 62.06
N VAL A 8 45.30 -26.75 61.52
CA VAL A 8 45.75 -26.84 60.12
C VAL A 8 46.65 -28.07 60.01
N VAL A 9 46.64 -28.77 58.84
CA VAL A 9 47.77 -29.45 58.13
C VAL A 9 47.13 -30.35 57.04
N LEU A 10 47.14 -29.94 55.77
CA LEU A 10 48.12 -30.17 54.67
C LEU A 10 47.97 -31.54 53.98
N GLY A 11 47.68 -31.55 52.66
CA GLY A 11 47.76 -32.77 51.83
C GLY A 11 47.11 -32.74 50.44
N LEU A 12 47.76 -32.06 49.49
CA LEU A 12 47.87 -32.34 48.03
C LEU A 12 46.69 -32.92 47.21
N ALA A 13 46.20 -32.06 46.31
CA ALA A 13 46.00 -32.26 44.86
C ALA A 13 45.46 -33.59 44.30
N ILE A 14 44.23 -33.56 43.79
CA ILE A 14 43.88 -34.14 42.48
C ILE A 14 42.92 -33.17 41.76
N VAL A 15 43.36 -32.68 40.60
CA VAL A 15 42.56 -31.92 39.64
C VAL A 15 41.70 -32.91 38.86
N SER A 16 40.39 -32.71 38.88
CA SER A 16 39.49 -33.28 37.87
C SER A 16 38.39 -32.27 37.57
N ALA A 17 38.54 -31.62 36.43
CA ALA A 17 37.58 -30.71 35.84
C ALA A 17 36.27 -31.44 35.51
N ILE A 18 35.17 -30.96 36.07
CA ILE A 18 33.82 -31.20 35.56
C ILE A 18 33.18 -29.81 35.46
N VAL A 19 33.35 -29.18 34.30
CA VAL A 19 32.55 -28.00 33.92
C VAL A 19 31.22 -28.54 33.43
N ALA A 20 30.16 -28.29 34.20
CA ALA A 20 28.79 -28.44 33.71
C ALA A 20 28.54 -27.32 32.67
N PRO A 21 28.06 -27.63 31.46
CA PRO A 21 27.70 -26.59 30.52
C PRO A 21 26.37 -25.97 30.98
N THR A 22 26.44 -24.71 31.39
CA THR A 22 25.27 -23.83 31.46
C THR A 22 24.73 -23.63 30.05
N SER A 23 23.56 -24.18 29.78
CA SER A 23 22.81 -24.02 28.54
C SER A 23 22.35 -22.56 28.42
N SER A 24 23.15 -21.74 27.74
CA SER A 24 22.71 -20.46 27.21
C SER A 24 21.92 -20.73 25.93
N THR A 25 20.59 -20.65 26.00
CA THR A 25 19.72 -20.69 24.82
C THR A 25 19.86 -19.38 24.05
N SER A 26 20.91 -19.28 23.24
CA SER A 26 20.88 -18.42 22.07
C SER A 26 19.81 -18.98 21.14
N ARG A 27 18.68 -18.27 20.99
CA ARG A 27 17.80 -18.46 19.84
C ARG A 27 18.58 -18.00 18.62
N GLY A 28 19.33 -18.92 18.03
CA GLY A 28 19.89 -18.76 16.70
C GLY A 28 18.73 -18.58 15.73
N THR A 29 18.65 -17.40 15.14
CA THR A 29 17.93 -17.17 13.91
C THR A 29 18.49 -18.15 12.87
N HIS A 30 17.69 -19.15 12.53
CA HIS A 30 17.96 -20.04 11.42
C HIS A 30 17.78 -19.22 10.13
N LEU A 31 18.80 -18.43 9.79
CA LEU A 31 18.99 -17.92 8.44
C LEU A 31 19.30 -19.14 7.57
N HIS A 32 18.25 -19.73 6.99
CA HIS A 32 18.39 -20.56 5.82
C HIS A 32 18.97 -19.70 4.70
N HIS A 33 20.30 -19.68 4.59
CA HIS A 33 21.03 -19.33 3.38
C HIS A 33 20.85 -20.48 2.37
N GLY A 34 19.59 -20.78 2.03
CA GLY A 34 19.28 -21.42 0.76
C GLY A 34 19.44 -20.35 -0.30
N GLN A 35 20.36 -20.54 -1.24
CA GLN A 35 20.34 -19.76 -2.48
C GLN A 35 18.94 -19.91 -3.10
N LYS A 36 18.04 -18.95 -2.85
CA LYS A 36 16.77 -18.86 -3.55
C LYS A 36 17.13 -18.71 -5.01
N ARG A 37 16.72 -19.68 -5.85
CA ARG A 37 16.77 -19.50 -7.31
C ARG A 37 16.12 -18.14 -7.62
N PRO A 38 16.66 -17.35 -8.56
CA PRO A 38 15.99 -16.13 -9.00
C PRO A 38 14.56 -16.50 -9.38
N GLN A 39 13.58 -15.99 -8.62
CA GLN A 39 12.18 -16.17 -8.94
C GLN A 39 11.96 -15.57 -10.33
N PRO A 40 11.37 -16.30 -11.29
CA PRO A 40 11.12 -15.76 -12.62
C PRO A 40 10.31 -14.47 -12.47
N GLY A 41 10.77 -13.41 -13.15
CA GLY A 41 10.10 -12.12 -13.12
C GLY A 41 8.75 -12.19 -13.80
N LEU A 42 7.74 -11.57 -13.19
CA LEU A 42 6.40 -11.45 -13.75
C LEU A 42 6.14 -10.01 -14.16
N ARG A 43 5.44 -9.80 -15.28
CA ARG A 43 4.94 -8.49 -15.71
C ARG A 43 3.42 -8.56 -15.80
N VAL A 44 2.76 -7.48 -15.39
CA VAL A 44 1.31 -7.36 -15.40
C VAL A 44 0.94 -5.98 -15.93
N VAL A 45 -0.06 -5.95 -16.81
CA VAL A 45 -0.67 -4.70 -17.28
C VAL A 45 -1.66 -4.21 -16.23
N LEU A 46 -1.58 -2.91 -15.94
CA LEU A 46 -2.50 -2.22 -15.05
C LEU A 46 -3.36 -1.25 -15.85
N GLU A 47 -4.65 -1.20 -15.53
CA GLU A 47 -5.63 -0.31 -16.14
C GLU A 47 -6.13 0.70 -15.12
N GLN A 48 -6.26 1.96 -15.52
CA GLN A 48 -6.94 2.92 -14.67
C GLN A 48 -8.44 2.61 -14.59
N VAL A 49 -9.03 2.86 -13.43
CA VAL A 49 -10.49 2.81 -13.27
C VAL A 49 -11.16 3.80 -14.22
N ASP A 50 -12.30 3.43 -14.79
CA ASP A 50 -13.02 4.15 -15.85
C ASP A 50 -12.23 4.28 -17.19
N SER A 51 -11.09 3.57 -17.35
CA SER A 51 -10.39 3.53 -18.65
C SER A 51 -11.27 2.91 -19.74
N GLY A 52 -11.15 3.45 -20.97
CA GLY A 52 -11.99 3.06 -22.09
C GLY A 52 -13.43 3.62 -22.07
N MET A 53 -13.85 4.30 -21.00
CA MET A 53 -15.09 5.07 -21.01
C MET A 53 -14.92 6.35 -21.85
N ASN A 54 -16.00 6.80 -22.51
CA ASN A 54 -16.01 8.05 -23.28
C ASN A 54 -16.13 9.27 -22.35
N LEU A 55 -15.14 9.45 -21.47
CA LEU A 55 -15.04 10.51 -20.47
C LEU A 55 -13.85 11.41 -20.78
N THR A 56 -13.98 12.69 -20.47
CA THR A 56 -12.87 13.65 -20.52
C THR A 56 -11.87 13.39 -19.39
N LYS A 57 -10.61 13.83 -19.56
CA LYS A 57 -9.59 13.79 -18.48
C LYS A 57 -10.11 14.43 -17.18
N TYR A 58 -10.82 15.53 -17.33
CA TYR A 58 -11.49 16.23 -16.24
C TYR A 58 -12.50 15.34 -15.50
N GLU A 59 -13.38 14.64 -16.21
CA GLU A 59 -14.37 13.74 -15.60
C GLU A 59 -13.72 12.54 -14.91
N LEU A 60 -12.66 11.98 -15.49
CA LEU A 60 -11.87 10.89 -14.88
C LEU A 60 -11.28 11.35 -13.54
N ILE A 61 -10.59 12.49 -13.53
CA ILE A 61 -10.00 13.07 -12.31
C ILE A 61 -11.09 13.35 -11.27
N LYS A 62 -12.22 13.93 -11.67
CA LYS A 62 -13.34 14.21 -10.77
C LYS A 62 -13.91 12.94 -10.14
N ARG A 63 -14.00 11.84 -10.89
CA ARG A 63 -14.47 10.55 -10.38
C ARG A 63 -13.44 9.92 -9.43
N ALA A 64 -12.16 10.02 -9.76
CA ALA A 64 -11.06 9.58 -8.90
C ALA A 64 -11.03 10.33 -7.56
N ILE A 65 -11.13 11.66 -7.59
CA ILE A 65 -11.24 12.49 -6.38
C ILE A 65 -12.45 12.05 -5.55
N LYS A 66 -13.63 11.92 -6.16
CA LYS A 66 -14.84 11.48 -5.45
C LYS A 66 -14.69 10.09 -4.81
N ARG A 67 -13.94 9.17 -5.44
CA ARG A 67 -13.60 7.87 -4.85
C ARG A 67 -12.70 8.04 -3.64
N GLY A 68 -11.61 8.79 -3.77
CA GLY A 68 -10.70 9.13 -2.67
C GLY A 68 -11.42 9.83 -1.50
N GLU A 69 -12.29 10.79 -1.77
CA GLU A 69 -13.10 11.46 -0.75
C GLU A 69 -14.05 10.52 -0.01
N ARG A 70 -14.69 9.59 -0.73
CA ARG A 70 -15.57 8.60 -0.09
C ARG A 70 -14.75 7.70 0.82
N ARG A 71 -13.60 7.21 0.35
CA ARG A 71 -12.63 6.46 1.16
C ARG A 71 -12.31 7.22 2.44
N MET A 72 -11.89 8.48 2.31
CA MET A 72 -11.53 9.33 3.46
C MET A 72 -12.69 9.61 4.41
N ARG A 73 -13.88 9.94 3.90
CA ARG A 73 -15.05 10.17 4.76
C ARG A 73 -15.43 8.93 5.55
N SER A 74 -15.36 7.77 4.92
CA SER A 74 -15.66 6.52 5.61
C SER A 74 -14.61 6.19 6.66
N ILE A 75 -13.32 6.43 6.39
CA ILE A 75 -12.25 6.33 7.41
C ILE A 75 -12.57 7.21 8.61
N ASN A 76 -12.92 8.47 8.36
CA ASN A 76 -13.21 9.41 9.43
C ASN A 76 -14.44 8.99 10.25
N ALA A 77 -15.47 8.46 9.60
CA ALA A 77 -16.65 7.93 10.29
C ALA A 77 -16.33 6.68 11.13
N MET A 78 -15.48 5.79 10.62
CA MET A 78 -15.01 4.60 11.35
C MET A 78 -14.25 5.00 12.61
N LEU A 79 -13.29 5.92 12.49
CA LEU A 79 -12.48 6.41 13.61
C LEU A 79 -13.31 7.16 14.67
N GLN A 80 -14.45 7.74 14.30
CA GLN A 80 -15.39 8.37 15.23
C GLN A 80 -16.34 7.37 15.92
N SER A 81 -16.50 6.15 15.40
CA SER A 81 -17.59 5.25 15.77
C SER A 81 -17.24 4.09 16.72
N SER A 82 -15.96 3.78 17.02
CA SER A 82 -15.67 2.73 18.02
C SER A 82 -14.34 2.84 18.78
N SER A 83 -14.44 2.45 20.05
CA SER A 83 -13.39 2.08 20.99
C SER A 83 -12.95 0.63 20.74
N GLY A 84 -12.07 0.42 19.75
CA GLY A 84 -11.49 -0.89 19.43
C GLY A 84 -10.48 -0.72 18.32
N ILE A 85 -9.19 -0.64 18.68
CA ILE A 85 -8.09 -0.43 17.73
C ILE A 85 -7.66 -1.81 17.21
N GLU A 86 -8.24 -2.23 16.09
CA GLU A 86 -7.50 -3.01 15.08
C GLU A 86 -7.00 -2.02 14.02
N THR A 87 -5.81 -2.27 13.47
CA THR A 87 -5.13 -1.36 12.56
C THR A 87 -5.88 -1.29 11.22
N PRO A 88 -6.50 -0.16 10.86
CA PRO A 88 -7.44 -0.11 9.73
C PRO A 88 -6.72 -0.24 8.38
N VAL A 89 -6.80 -1.41 7.75
CA VAL A 89 -6.16 -1.69 6.45
C VAL A 89 -6.83 -0.89 5.34
N TYR A 90 -6.16 -0.01 4.60
CA TYR A 90 -6.88 0.94 3.75
C TYR A 90 -7.19 0.38 2.35
N ALA A 91 -8.40 -0.14 2.09
CA ALA A 91 -8.94 -0.31 0.72
C ALA A 91 -10.05 0.71 0.42
N GLY A 92 -10.30 0.91 -0.86
CA GLY A 92 -11.09 1.98 -1.44
C GLY A 92 -11.54 1.53 -2.81
N SER A 93 -12.25 2.36 -3.56
CA SER A 93 -12.60 2.00 -4.95
C SER A 93 -11.38 1.85 -5.87
N GLY A 94 -10.17 2.12 -5.38
CA GLY A 94 -8.90 2.01 -6.10
C GLY A 94 -8.85 2.92 -7.32
N GLU A 95 -7.67 3.03 -7.91
CA GLU A 95 -7.49 3.79 -9.15
C GLU A 95 -6.79 2.98 -10.24
N TYR A 96 -6.11 1.90 -9.86
CA TYR A 96 -5.41 1.00 -10.75
C TYR A 96 -5.91 -0.42 -10.54
N LEU A 97 -6.36 -1.03 -11.62
CA LEU A 97 -6.86 -2.38 -11.70
C LEU A 97 -5.80 -3.28 -12.31
N MET A 98 -5.66 -4.46 -11.73
CA MET A 98 -4.86 -5.56 -12.24
C MET A 98 -5.79 -6.57 -12.92
N ASN A 99 -5.50 -6.89 -14.17
CA ASN A 99 -6.14 -8.00 -14.85
C ASN A 99 -5.44 -9.30 -14.47
N VAL A 100 -6.18 -10.22 -13.88
CA VAL A 100 -5.70 -11.53 -13.43
C VAL A 100 -6.74 -12.58 -13.78
N ALA A 101 -6.30 -13.77 -14.17
CA ALA A 101 -7.23 -14.89 -14.35
C ALA A 101 -7.11 -15.88 -13.20
N ILE A 102 -8.24 -16.39 -12.72
CA ILE A 102 -8.32 -17.32 -11.59
C ILE A 102 -8.96 -18.62 -12.10
N GLY A 103 -8.41 -19.76 -11.67
CA GLY A 103 -9.01 -21.06 -11.88
C GLY A 103 -8.40 -21.90 -13.00
N THR A 104 -8.91 -23.12 -13.13
CA THR A 104 -8.60 -24.02 -14.25
C THR A 104 -9.88 -24.70 -14.78
N PRO A 105 -10.44 -24.25 -15.92
CA PRO A 105 -9.90 -23.25 -16.85
C PRO A 105 -9.86 -21.84 -16.26
N ALA A 106 -8.93 -21.02 -16.76
CA ALA A 106 -8.71 -19.67 -16.26
C ALA A 106 -9.86 -18.73 -16.68
N SER A 107 -10.44 -18.03 -15.70
CA SER A 107 -11.46 -17.00 -15.91
C SER A 107 -10.88 -15.63 -15.57
N SER A 108 -11.08 -14.60 -16.40
CA SER A 108 -10.47 -13.29 -16.21
C SER A 108 -11.27 -12.40 -15.25
N PHE A 109 -10.54 -11.73 -14.35
CA PHE A 109 -11.03 -10.79 -13.35
C PHE A 109 -10.20 -9.51 -13.41
N SER A 110 -10.81 -8.40 -13.03
CA SER A 110 -10.13 -7.12 -12.86
C SER A 110 -10.24 -6.73 -11.40
N ALA A 111 -9.13 -6.59 -10.68
CA ALA A 111 -9.11 -6.37 -9.23
C ALA A 111 -8.22 -5.19 -8.87
N ILE A 112 -8.55 -4.48 -7.80
CA ILE A 112 -7.80 -3.29 -7.39
C ILE A 112 -6.40 -3.70 -6.92
N MET A 113 -5.35 -3.04 -7.42
CA MET A 113 -4.00 -3.19 -6.90
C MET A 113 -3.78 -2.23 -5.73
N ASP A 114 -3.43 -2.77 -4.56
CA ASP A 114 -3.36 -1.96 -3.33
C ASP A 114 -2.13 -2.28 -2.48
N THR A 115 -1.20 -1.33 -2.36
CA THR A 115 -0.02 -1.44 -1.47
C THR A 115 -0.34 -1.12 -0.01
N GLY A 116 -1.56 -0.66 0.29
CA GLY A 116 -2.06 -0.40 1.64
C GLY A 116 -2.69 -1.61 2.32
N SER A 117 -2.73 -2.79 1.68
CA SER A 117 -3.39 -3.99 2.22
C SER A 117 -2.74 -5.31 1.79
N ASP A 118 -2.95 -6.37 2.59
CA ASP A 118 -2.34 -7.68 2.35
C ASP A 118 -3.27 -8.68 1.65
N LEU A 119 -4.56 -8.75 2.02
CA LEU A 119 -5.45 -9.81 1.55
C LEU A 119 -5.72 -9.72 0.03
N ILE A 120 -5.40 -10.78 -0.70
CA ILE A 120 -5.93 -11.05 -2.04
C ILE A 120 -7.34 -11.64 -1.88
N TRP A 121 -8.36 -11.08 -2.54
CA TRP A 121 -9.70 -11.66 -2.52
C TRP A 121 -10.53 -11.28 -3.75
N THR A 122 -11.58 -12.07 -4.03
CA THR A 122 -12.59 -11.77 -5.06
C THR A 122 -13.97 -12.24 -4.61
N GLN A 123 -15.04 -11.72 -5.24
CA GLN A 123 -16.40 -12.19 -4.96
C GLN A 123 -16.62 -13.60 -5.49
N CYS A 124 -17.17 -14.48 -4.65
CA CYS A 124 -17.42 -15.88 -4.96
C CYS A 124 -18.90 -16.26 -4.90
N GLU A 125 -19.27 -17.29 -5.66
CA GLU A 125 -20.58 -17.94 -5.53
C GLU A 125 -20.59 -18.98 -4.38
N PRO A 126 -21.67 -19.06 -3.58
CA PRO A 126 -22.84 -18.18 -3.60
C PRO A 126 -22.55 -16.81 -2.99
N CYS A 127 -22.82 -15.75 -3.74
CA CYS A 127 -22.75 -14.42 -3.17
C CYS A 127 -24.07 -14.07 -2.47
N THR A 128 -24.01 -13.82 -1.15
CA THR A 128 -25.17 -13.41 -0.35
C THR A 128 -25.40 -11.90 -0.37
N GLN A 129 -24.33 -11.10 -0.27
CA GLN A 129 -24.40 -9.64 -0.36
C GLN A 129 -23.17 -9.15 -1.11
N CYS A 130 -23.30 -8.75 -2.37
CA CYS A 130 -22.17 -8.27 -3.17
C CYS A 130 -22.53 -7.00 -3.91
N PHE A 131 -21.49 -6.25 -4.28
CA PHE A 131 -21.61 -5.20 -5.26
C PHE A 131 -21.59 -5.77 -6.68
N SER A 132 -22.17 -5.03 -7.62
CA SER A 132 -22.04 -5.32 -9.04
C SER A 132 -20.58 -5.20 -9.47
N GLN A 133 -20.06 -6.13 -10.27
CA GLN A 133 -18.69 -6.10 -10.79
C GLN A 133 -18.69 -6.26 -12.32
N PRO A 134 -17.62 -5.85 -13.04
CA PRO A 134 -17.59 -5.85 -14.50
C PRO A 134 -17.31 -7.23 -15.10
N THR A 135 -16.85 -8.18 -14.27
CA THR A 135 -16.56 -9.58 -14.65
C THR A 135 -17.50 -10.53 -13.91
N PRO A 136 -17.73 -11.77 -14.38
CA PRO A 136 -18.57 -12.73 -13.65
C PRO A 136 -18.07 -12.98 -12.22
N ILE A 137 -18.96 -13.28 -11.28
CA ILE A 137 -18.57 -13.72 -9.93
C ILE A 137 -17.83 -15.07 -10.06
N PHE A 138 -16.73 -15.25 -9.32
CA PHE A 138 -15.97 -16.49 -9.39
C PHE A 138 -16.80 -17.65 -8.83
N ASN A 139 -16.99 -18.71 -9.60
CA ASN A 139 -17.63 -19.93 -9.13
C ASN A 139 -16.55 -20.98 -8.82
N PRO A 140 -16.30 -21.30 -7.54
CA PRO A 140 -15.32 -22.31 -7.14
C PRO A 140 -15.52 -23.68 -7.80
N GLN A 141 -16.76 -24.05 -8.13
CA GLN A 141 -17.08 -25.34 -8.73
C GLN A 141 -16.61 -25.47 -10.19
N ASP A 142 -16.33 -24.35 -10.85
CA ASP A 142 -15.89 -24.32 -12.24
C ASP A 142 -14.36 -24.47 -12.38
N SER A 143 -13.62 -24.44 -11.27
CA SER A 143 -12.16 -24.57 -11.26
C SER A 143 -11.70 -25.92 -10.72
N SER A 144 -10.96 -26.65 -11.54
CA SER A 144 -10.35 -27.93 -11.17
C SER A 144 -9.09 -27.81 -10.28
N SER A 145 -8.54 -26.61 -10.11
CA SER A 145 -7.39 -26.36 -9.21
C SER A 145 -7.76 -25.59 -7.94
N PHE A 146 -9.06 -25.35 -7.72
CA PHE A 146 -9.59 -24.79 -6.49
C PHE A 146 -9.45 -25.77 -5.31
N SER A 147 -9.06 -25.26 -4.15
CA SER A 147 -9.10 -25.99 -2.88
C SER A 147 -9.34 -25.03 -1.73
N THR A 148 -10.19 -25.40 -0.79
CA THR A 148 -10.39 -24.63 0.44
C THR A 148 -9.16 -24.74 1.36
N LEU A 149 -8.91 -23.69 2.15
CA LEU A 149 -7.79 -23.66 3.08
C LEU A 149 -8.20 -24.17 4.47
N PRO A 150 -7.42 -25.09 5.06
CA PRO A 150 -7.68 -25.57 6.40
C PRO A 150 -7.38 -24.50 7.45
N CYS A 151 -8.02 -24.61 8.61
CA CYS A 151 -7.84 -23.65 9.71
C CYS A 151 -6.40 -23.63 10.26
N GLU A 152 -5.67 -24.75 10.19
CA GLU A 152 -4.27 -24.80 10.60
C GLU A 152 -3.31 -24.19 9.57
N SER A 153 -3.79 -23.77 8.40
CA SER A 153 -2.97 -23.06 7.42
C SER A 153 -2.37 -21.79 8.03
N GLN A 154 -1.10 -21.52 7.72
CA GLN A 154 -0.45 -20.28 8.15
C GLN A 154 -1.21 -19.05 7.64
N TYR A 155 -1.68 -19.08 6.38
CA TYR A 155 -2.50 -18.01 5.82
C TYR A 155 -3.82 -17.78 6.57
N CYS A 156 -4.35 -18.79 7.26
CA CYS A 156 -5.52 -18.58 8.12
C CYS A 156 -5.14 -17.81 9.39
N GLN A 157 -4.02 -18.18 10.00
CA GLN A 157 -3.51 -17.58 11.24
C GLN A 157 -2.96 -16.16 11.04
N ASP A 158 -2.66 -15.80 9.79
CA ASP A 158 -2.17 -14.48 9.42
C ASP A 158 -3.31 -13.47 9.19
N LEU A 159 -4.57 -13.92 9.21
CA LEU A 159 -5.72 -13.01 9.13
C LEU A 159 -5.86 -12.22 10.43
N PRO A 160 -6.35 -10.97 10.35
CA PRO A 160 -6.65 -10.19 11.55
C PRO A 160 -7.87 -10.73 12.31
N SER A 161 -8.82 -11.34 11.60
CA SER A 161 -10.05 -11.91 12.17
C SER A 161 -10.50 -13.13 11.38
N GLU A 162 -10.30 -14.30 11.98
CA GLU A 162 -10.64 -15.60 11.44
C GLU A 162 -11.53 -16.41 12.39
N THR A 163 -12.35 -17.29 11.82
CA THR A 163 -13.04 -18.34 12.56
C THR A 163 -12.89 -19.66 11.82
N CYS A 164 -13.03 -20.78 12.55
CA CYS A 164 -12.94 -22.09 11.95
C CYS A 164 -14.31 -22.76 11.89
N ASN A 165 -14.74 -23.19 10.71
CA ASN A 165 -15.98 -23.94 10.51
C ASN A 165 -15.70 -25.22 9.74
N ASN A 166 -15.90 -26.39 10.34
CA ASN A 166 -15.66 -27.70 9.71
C ASN A 166 -14.28 -27.82 9.03
N ASN A 167 -13.24 -27.30 9.69
CA ASN A 167 -11.87 -27.22 9.16
C ASN A 167 -11.70 -26.31 7.94
N GLU A 168 -12.63 -25.41 7.67
CA GLU A 168 -12.51 -24.35 6.68
C GLU A 168 -12.25 -23.01 7.37
N CYS A 169 -11.22 -22.32 6.92
CA CYS A 169 -10.85 -21.02 7.43
C CYS A 169 -11.83 -19.95 6.94
N GLN A 170 -12.69 -19.45 7.83
CA GLN A 170 -13.58 -18.31 7.57
C GLN A 170 -12.86 -17.02 7.96
N TYR A 171 -13.13 -15.95 7.24
CA TYR A 171 -12.52 -14.65 7.51
C TYR A 171 -13.56 -13.54 7.56
N THR A 172 -13.26 -12.51 8.34
CA THR A 172 -13.87 -11.19 8.21
C THR A 172 -12.75 -10.20 8.08
N TYR A 173 -12.77 -9.41 7.02
CA TYR A 173 -11.71 -8.45 6.73
C TYR A 173 -12.33 -7.07 6.52
N GLY A 174 -11.93 -6.13 7.37
CA GLY A 174 -12.36 -4.74 7.32
C GLY A 174 -11.27 -3.85 6.74
N TYR A 175 -11.72 -2.83 6.02
CA TYR A 175 -10.83 -1.83 5.44
C TYR A 175 -11.07 -0.44 6.05
N GLY A 176 -10.08 0.43 5.92
CA GLY A 176 -10.09 1.76 6.50
C GLY A 176 -11.24 2.60 5.98
N ASP A 177 -11.67 2.43 4.73
CA ASP A 177 -12.89 3.06 4.21
C ASP A 177 -14.20 2.45 4.73
N GLY A 178 -14.15 1.63 5.77
CA GLY A 178 -15.30 0.93 6.33
C GLY A 178 -15.88 -0.15 5.41
N SER A 179 -15.28 -0.42 4.26
CA SER A 179 -15.67 -1.58 3.44
C SER A 179 -15.26 -2.88 4.13
N THR A 180 -16.00 -3.94 3.88
CA THR A 180 -15.78 -5.25 4.49
C THR A 180 -15.96 -6.35 3.46
N THR A 181 -15.18 -7.43 3.62
CA THR A 181 -15.37 -8.70 2.90
C THR A 181 -15.36 -9.84 3.91
N GLN A 182 -16.29 -10.77 3.74
CA GLN A 182 -16.46 -11.95 4.58
C GLN A 182 -16.67 -13.16 3.68
N GLY A 183 -16.13 -14.29 4.10
CA GLY A 183 -16.21 -15.55 3.38
C GLY A 183 -15.18 -16.52 3.93
N TYR A 184 -14.56 -17.30 3.05
CA TYR A 184 -13.59 -18.30 3.44
C TYR A 184 -12.32 -18.23 2.60
N MET A 185 -11.21 -18.67 3.18
CA MET A 185 -9.92 -18.71 2.51
C MET A 185 -9.82 -19.96 1.63
N ALA A 186 -9.23 -19.80 0.46
CA ALA A 186 -8.99 -20.86 -0.51
C ALA A 186 -7.65 -20.67 -1.21
N THR A 187 -7.25 -21.66 -1.99
CA THR A 187 -6.16 -21.59 -2.94
C THR A 187 -6.64 -21.95 -4.33
N ASP A 188 -6.12 -21.28 -5.35
CA ASP A 188 -6.32 -21.64 -6.74
C ASP A 188 -5.10 -21.24 -7.58
N THR A 189 -5.13 -21.55 -8.88
CA THR A 189 -4.16 -21.10 -9.86
C THR A 189 -4.52 -19.69 -10.34
N PHE A 190 -3.60 -18.76 -10.12
CA PHE A 190 -3.68 -17.40 -10.65
C PHE A 190 -2.82 -17.30 -11.90
N THR A 191 -3.35 -16.73 -12.96
CA THR A 191 -2.63 -16.50 -14.22
C THR A 191 -2.53 -15.01 -14.47
N PHE A 192 -1.30 -14.54 -14.60
CA PHE A 192 -0.95 -13.15 -14.88
C PHE A 192 -0.38 -13.10 -16.29
N GLU A 193 -1.10 -12.46 -17.21
CA GLU A 193 -0.81 -12.49 -18.65
C GLU A 193 -0.70 -13.94 -19.18
N THR A 194 0.53 -14.45 -19.29
CA THR A 194 0.84 -15.80 -19.79
C THR A 194 1.44 -16.72 -18.73
N SER A 195 1.62 -16.22 -17.50
CA SER A 195 2.30 -16.93 -16.43
C SER A 195 1.31 -17.40 -15.36
N SER A 196 1.15 -18.71 -15.22
CA SER A 196 0.31 -19.32 -14.19
C SER A 196 1.11 -19.66 -12.93
N VAL A 197 0.59 -19.27 -11.79
CA VAL A 197 1.13 -19.55 -10.46
C VAL A 197 0.09 -20.35 -9.67
N PRO A 198 0.37 -21.63 -9.35
CA PRO A 198 -0.56 -22.45 -8.59
C PRO A 198 -0.52 -22.10 -7.09
N ASN A 199 -1.59 -22.47 -6.38
CA ASN A 199 -1.70 -22.39 -4.92
C ASN A 199 -1.56 -20.97 -4.34
N ILE A 200 -2.02 -19.94 -5.07
CA ILE A 200 -2.17 -18.61 -4.49
C ILE A 200 -3.35 -18.64 -3.53
N ALA A 201 -3.09 -18.27 -2.27
CA ALA A 201 -4.09 -18.15 -1.23
C ALA A 201 -4.86 -16.83 -1.41
N PHE A 202 -6.18 -16.91 -1.32
CA PHE A 202 -7.06 -15.75 -1.47
C PHE A 202 -8.37 -15.95 -0.69
N GLY A 203 -9.03 -14.84 -0.38
CA GLY A 203 -10.38 -14.82 0.17
C GLY A 203 -11.43 -15.03 -0.92
N CYS A 204 -12.28 -16.04 -0.73
CA CYS A 204 -13.51 -16.22 -1.48
C CYS A 204 -14.63 -15.47 -0.77
N GLY A 205 -14.91 -14.23 -1.18
CA GLY A 205 -15.84 -13.35 -0.49
C GLY A 205 -17.29 -13.59 -0.87
N GLU A 206 -18.14 -13.98 0.07
CA GLU A 206 -19.58 -14.22 -0.11
C GLU A 206 -20.44 -13.01 0.34
N ASP A 207 -19.92 -12.20 1.26
CA ASP A 207 -20.55 -10.95 1.73
C ASP A 207 -19.51 -9.81 1.67
N ASN A 208 -19.70 -8.88 0.73
CA ASN A 208 -18.79 -7.81 0.38
C ASN A 208 -19.55 -6.47 0.33
N GLN A 209 -19.26 -5.58 1.28
CA GLN A 209 -19.99 -4.33 1.48
C GLN A 209 -19.06 -3.12 1.45
N GLY A 210 -19.58 -1.96 1.05
CA GLY A 210 -18.85 -0.68 1.09
C GLY A 210 -17.84 -0.46 -0.03
N PHE A 211 -17.47 -1.50 -0.78
CA PHE A 211 -16.62 -1.37 -1.97
C PHE A 211 -17.32 -0.60 -3.09
N GLY A 212 -16.52 0.11 -3.90
CA GLY A 212 -16.98 0.96 -4.99
C GLY A 212 -17.97 0.29 -5.94
N GLN A 213 -18.78 1.11 -6.63
CA GLN A 213 -19.87 0.68 -7.52
C GLN A 213 -19.39 0.02 -8.83
N GLY A 214 -18.63 -1.07 -8.75
CA GLY A 214 -18.37 -1.98 -9.86
C GLY A 214 -17.19 -1.69 -10.76
N ASN A 215 -16.10 -1.18 -10.20
CA ASN A 215 -14.86 -0.96 -10.95
C ASN A 215 -13.91 -2.15 -10.93
N GLY A 216 -14.04 -3.07 -9.97
CA GLY A 216 -13.26 -4.30 -9.90
C GLY A 216 -14.08 -5.43 -9.28
N ALA A 217 -13.55 -6.65 -9.29
CA ALA A 217 -14.15 -7.87 -8.75
C ALA A 217 -13.60 -8.24 -7.37
N GLY A 218 -12.74 -7.39 -6.80
CA GLY A 218 -12.00 -7.65 -5.58
C GLY A 218 -10.73 -6.82 -5.52
N LEU A 219 -9.74 -7.32 -4.77
CA LEU A 219 -8.49 -6.62 -4.48
C LEU A 219 -7.31 -7.61 -4.50
N ILE A 220 -6.18 -7.14 -5.03
CA ILE A 220 -4.88 -7.80 -4.96
C ILE A 220 -4.02 -7.02 -3.98
N GLY A 221 -3.87 -7.57 -2.77
CA GLY A 221 -3.04 -6.98 -1.73
C GLY A 221 -1.56 -7.05 -2.11
N MET A 222 -0.89 -5.91 -2.04
CA MET A 222 0.53 -5.73 -2.35
C MET A 222 1.34 -5.31 -1.13
N GLY A 223 0.71 -5.25 0.06
CA GLY A 223 1.33 -4.91 1.34
C GLY A 223 2.49 -5.83 1.75
N TRP A 224 3.12 -5.51 2.88
CA TRP A 224 4.30 -6.22 3.38
C TRP A 224 3.95 -7.47 4.19
N GLY A 225 2.68 -7.71 4.49
CA GLY A 225 2.23 -8.88 5.23
C GLY A 225 2.26 -10.17 4.40
N PRO A 226 2.09 -11.33 5.06
CA PRO A 226 2.23 -12.64 4.44
C PRO A 226 1.10 -13.00 3.46
N LEU A 227 -0.08 -12.36 3.58
CA LEU A 227 -1.22 -12.59 2.69
C LEU A 227 -1.07 -11.91 1.33
N SER A 228 -0.09 -11.03 1.15
CA SER A 228 0.08 -10.23 -0.07
C SER A 228 0.70 -11.01 -1.22
N LEU A 229 0.44 -10.56 -2.44
CA LEU A 229 0.97 -11.18 -3.65
C LEU A 229 2.52 -11.20 -3.66
N PRO A 230 3.26 -10.12 -3.33
CA PRO A 230 4.72 -10.19 -3.24
C PRO A 230 5.23 -11.26 -2.28
N SER A 231 4.59 -11.38 -1.10
CA SER A 231 4.95 -12.36 -0.07
C SER A 231 4.68 -13.79 -0.53
N GLN A 232 3.49 -14.07 -1.09
CA GLN A 232 3.11 -15.39 -1.57
C GLN A 232 3.98 -15.85 -2.77
N LEU A 233 4.37 -14.93 -3.64
CA LEU A 233 5.33 -15.21 -4.73
C LEU A 233 6.78 -15.34 -4.23
N GLY A 234 7.05 -14.95 -2.99
CA GLY A 234 8.38 -14.95 -2.39
C GLY A 234 9.37 -14.05 -3.15
N VAL A 235 8.87 -12.96 -3.76
CA VAL A 235 9.69 -11.99 -4.48
C VAL A 235 10.25 -10.97 -3.48
N GLY A 236 11.53 -10.65 -3.61
CA GLY A 236 12.16 -9.64 -2.75
C GLY A 236 12.09 -8.23 -3.29
N GLN A 237 11.45 -8.03 -4.45
CA GLN A 237 11.27 -6.72 -5.04
C GLN A 237 10.09 -6.72 -6.01
N PHE A 238 9.51 -5.55 -6.20
CA PHE A 238 8.53 -5.27 -7.26
C PHE A 238 8.60 -3.79 -7.64
N SER A 239 8.08 -3.44 -8.81
CA SER A 239 7.98 -2.04 -9.22
C SER A 239 6.75 -1.82 -10.07
N TYR A 240 6.16 -0.64 -10.01
CA TYR A 240 5.12 -0.22 -10.95
C TYR A 240 5.46 1.12 -11.59
N CYS A 241 4.86 1.38 -12.74
CA CYS A 241 4.91 2.66 -13.43
C CYS A 241 3.47 3.04 -13.80
N MET A 242 2.93 3.99 -13.07
CA MET A 242 1.55 4.48 -13.23
C MET A 242 1.51 5.59 -14.26
N THR A 243 0.67 5.47 -15.27
CA THR A 243 0.41 6.54 -16.22
C THR A 243 -0.42 7.65 -15.58
N SER A 244 -0.27 8.88 -16.10
CA SER A 244 -1.11 10.02 -15.72
C SER A 244 -2.60 9.77 -16.00
N TYR A 245 -3.48 10.40 -15.22
CA TYR A 245 -4.92 10.37 -15.51
C TYR A 245 -5.27 10.86 -16.92
N GLY A 246 -6.12 10.10 -17.60
CA GLY A 246 -6.54 10.39 -18.97
C GLY A 246 -5.54 9.94 -20.03
N SER A 247 -4.44 9.30 -19.64
CA SER A 247 -3.59 8.56 -20.58
C SER A 247 -4.36 7.36 -21.15
N SER A 248 -4.22 7.14 -22.45
CA SER A 248 -4.71 5.91 -23.10
C SER A 248 -3.72 4.76 -23.01
N SER A 249 -2.49 5.02 -22.54
CA SER A 249 -1.47 3.98 -22.38
C SER A 249 -1.68 3.21 -21.07
N PRO A 250 -1.47 1.88 -21.09
CA PRO A 250 -1.54 1.08 -19.87
C PRO A 250 -0.44 1.47 -18.89
N SER A 251 -0.73 1.26 -17.60
CA SER A 251 0.28 1.25 -16.55
C SER A 251 0.91 -0.15 -16.46
N THR A 252 2.06 -0.27 -15.79
CA THR A 252 2.76 -1.57 -15.68
C THR A 252 3.11 -1.91 -14.24
N LEU A 253 3.09 -3.19 -13.92
CA LEU A 253 3.63 -3.80 -12.72
C LEU A 253 4.66 -4.86 -13.12
N ALA A 254 5.77 -4.91 -12.39
CA ALA A 254 6.80 -5.93 -12.53
C ALA A 254 7.16 -6.49 -11.16
N LEU A 255 7.26 -7.82 -11.06
CA LEU A 255 7.52 -8.56 -9.84
C LEU A 255 8.81 -9.37 -9.98
N GLY A 256 9.55 -9.53 -8.89
CA GLY A 256 10.77 -10.34 -8.86
C GLY A 256 11.85 -9.78 -9.79
N SER A 257 12.49 -10.63 -10.59
CA SER A 257 13.60 -10.19 -11.45
C SER A 257 13.16 -9.23 -12.57
N ALA A 258 11.85 -9.09 -12.85
CA ALA A 258 11.35 -8.17 -13.88
C ALA A 258 11.34 -6.71 -13.42
N ALA A 259 11.40 -6.46 -12.10
CA ALA A 259 11.37 -5.13 -11.52
C ALA A 259 12.70 -4.36 -11.62
N SER A 260 13.73 -4.92 -12.27
CA SER A 260 15.05 -4.30 -12.37
C SER A 260 15.05 -2.97 -13.12
N GLY A 261 15.94 -2.05 -12.76
CA GLY A 261 16.26 -0.90 -13.61
C GLY A 261 16.46 0.46 -12.94
N VAL A 262 16.78 0.52 -11.64
CA VAL A 262 17.00 1.80 -10.95
C VAL A 262 18.37 2.39 -11.32
N PRO A 263 18.43 3.56 -11.98
CA PRO A 263 19.68 4.26 -12.22
C PRO A 263 20.38 4.64 -10.92
N GLU A 264 21.72 4.67 -10.94
CA GLU A 264 22.49 5.15 -9.79
C GLU A 264 22.14 6.63 -9.50
N GLY A 265 21.91 6.94 -8.22
CA GLY A 265 21.54 8.29 -7.80
C GLY A 265 20.06 8.65 -7.94
N SER A 266 19.20 7.70 -8.34
CA SER A 266 17.75 7.90 -8.26
C SER A 266 17.30 8.21 -6.83
N PRO A 267 16.37 9.17 -6.63
CA PRO A 267 15.80 9.44 -5.32
C PRO A 267 15.26 8.17 -4.68
N SER A 268 15.53 7.99 -3.40
CA SER A 268 15.10 6.80 -2.68
C SER A 268 14.78 7.12 -1.22
N THR A 269 14.14 6.19 -0.55
CA THR A 269 13.83 6.27 0.87
C THR A 269 13.91 4.93 1.56
N THR A 270 14.30 4.93 2.83
CA THR A 270 14.34 3.73 3.67
C THR A 270 12.92 3.26 4.01
N LEU A 271 12.67 1.97 3.81
CA LEU A 271 11.48 1.28 4.31
C LEU A 271 11.61 0.99 5.79
N ILE A 272 10.60 1.36 6.55
CA ILE A 272 10.52 1.10 7.99
C ILE A 272 9.48 0.01 8.25
N HIS A 273 9.89 -1.05 8.94
CA HIS A 273 8.96 -2.09 9.37
C HIS A 273 8.30 -1.68 10.71
N SER A 274 6.98 -1.78 10.79
CA SER A 274 6.22 -1.56 12.02
C SER A 274 5.75 -2.89 12.59
N SER A 275 6.12 -3.22 13.82
CA SER A 275 5.57 -4.41 14.50
C SER A 275 4.09 -4.24 14.85
N SER A 276 3.64 -3.01 15.05
CA SER A 276 2.23 -2.70 15.34
C SER A 276 1.37 -2.75 14.08
N ASN A 277 1.94 -2.39 12.93
CA ASN A 277 1.26 -2.34 11.64
C ASN A 277 2.10 -3.01 10.54
N PRO A 278 2.25 -4.35 10.55
CA PRO A 278 3.18 -5.06 9.65
C PRO A 278 2.76 -5.05 8.17
N THR A 279 1.53 -4.66 7.86
CA THR A 279 0.99 -4.55 6.50
C THR A 279 1.63 -3.42 5.69
N TYR A 280 1.92 -2.27 6.30
CA TYR A 280 2.24 -1.07 5.53
C TYR A 280 3.73 -0.93 5.20
N TYR A 281 3.99 -0.34 4.03
CA TYR A 281 5.29 0.19 3.67
C TYR A 281 5.44 1.62 4.20
N TYR A 282 6.03 1.77 5.39
CA TYR A 282 6.40 3.09 5.89
C TYR A 282 7.68 3.60 5.20
N ILE A 283 7.67 4.87 4.81
CA ILE A 283 8.77 5.57 4.16
C ILE A 283 9.24 6.76 4.99
N THR A 284 10.49 7.16 4.79
CA THR A 284 11.13 8.25 5.55
C THR A 284 11.10 9.56 4.75
N LEU A 285 10.21 10.48 5.11
CA LEU A 285 10.19 11.84 4.58
C LEU A 285 10.88 12.81 5.55
N GLN A 286 11.89 13.54 5.07
CA GLN A 286 12.64 14.52 5.86
C GLN A 286 12.05 15.94 5.77
N GLY A 287 11.36 16.26 4.68
CA GLY A 287 10.78 17.58 4.47
C GLY A 287 10.14 17.75 3.10
N ILE A 288 9.58 18.93 2.89
CA ILE A 288 8.93 19.34 1.64
C ILE A 288 9.41 20.74 1.30
N THR A 289 9.71 20.98 0.02
CA THR A 289 10.05 22.32 -0.52
C THR A 289 9.00 22.79 -1.51
N VAL A 290 8.74 24.10 -1.55
CA VAL A 290 7.80 24.73 -2.50
C VAL A 290 8.50 25.91 -3.19
N GLY A 291 8.63 25.84 -4.52
CA GLY A 291 9.38 26.81 -5.33
C GLY A 291 10.83 27.01 -4.88
N GLY A 292 11.45 25.96 -4.33
CA GLY A 292 12.79 26.01 -3.75
C GLY A 292 12.86 26.47 -2.29
N ASP A 293 11.76 26.96 -1.71
CA ASP A 293 11.71 27.35 -0.30
C ASP A 293 11.61 26.11 0.60
N ASN A 294 12.52 25.99 1.57
CA ASN A 294 12.40 25.01 2.63
C ASN A 294 11.42 25.53 3.70
N LEU A 295 10.34 24.78 3.89
CA LEU A 295 9.24 25.17 4.78
C LEU A 295 9.56 25.02 6.28
N GLY A 296 10.73 24.46 6.63
CA GLY A 296 11.13 24.26 8.02
C GLY A 296 10.27 23.25 8.78
N ILE A 297 9.54 22.38 8.07
CA ILE A 297 8.74 21.30 8.66
C ILE A 297 9.72 20.32 9.34
N PRO A 298 9.60 20.09 10.67
CA PRO A 298 10.48 19.13 11.35
C PRO A 298 10.29 17.73 10.79
N SER A 299 11.36 16.99 10.53
CA SER A 299 11.27 15.61 10.01
C SER A 299 10.52 14.67 10.96
N SER A 300 10.52 14.95 12.26
CA SER A 300 9.72 14.24 13.27
C SER A 300 8.22 14.29 13.00
N THR A 301 7.74 15.24 12.20
CA THR A 301 6.33 15.36 11.77
C THR A 301 5.87 14.13 10.99
N PHE A 302 6.78 13.46 10.27
CA PHE A 302 6.48 12.30 9.44
C PHE A 302 7.01 10.99 10.05
N GLN A 303 7.55 11.03 11.26
CA GLN A 303 8.22 9.88 11.86
C GLN A 303 7.21 8.88 12.44
N LEU A 304 7.42 7.59 12.16
CA LEU A 304 6.71 6.49 12.82
C LEU A 304 7.15 6.40 14.28
N GLN A 305 6.19 6.38 15.20
CA GLN A 305 6.43 6.24 16.63
C GLN A 305 6.45 4.76 17.05
N ASP A 306 7.07 4.47 18.20
CA ASP A 306 7.20 3.11 18.74
C ASP A 306 5.85 2.42 19.01
N ASP A 307 4.79 3.20 19.27
CA ASP A 307 3.43 2.69 19.47
C ASP A 307 2.68 2.41 18.16
N GLY A 308 3.31 2.65 17.00
CA GLY A 308 2.72 2.45 15.68
C GLY A 308 1.96 3.65 15.13
N THR A 309 1.89 4.76 15.87
CA THR A 309 1.23 6.00 15.41
C THR A 309 2.15 6.87 14.55
N GLY A 310 1.55 7.77 13.76
CA GLY A 310 2.30 8.63 12.86
C GLY A 310 2.90 7.87 11.69
N GLY A 311 4.06 8.33 11.21
CA GLY A 311 4.67 7.79 10.01
C GLY A 311 4.07 8.33 8.71
N MET A 312 4.73 7.98 7.60
CA MET A 312 4.21 8.14 6.25
C MET A 312 4.23 6.78 5.55
N ILE A 313 3.11 6.38 4.98
CA ILE A 313 3.01 5.17 4.14
C ILE A 313 2.97 5.55 2.67
N ILE A 314 3.44 4.67 1.80
CA ILE A 314 3.25 4.78 0.36
C ILE A 314 2.10 3.86 -0.09
N ASP A 315 1.09 4.44 -0.73
CA ASP A 315 -0.17 3.75 -0.99
C ASP A 315 -0.69 3.98 -2.41
N SER A 316 -0.74 2.92 -3.22
CA SER A 316 -1.33 2.93 -4.56
C SER A 316 -2.87 3.02 -4.54
N GLY A 317 -3.49 2.54 -3.47
CA GLY A 317 -4.94 2.50 -3.27
C GLY A 317 -5.56 3.83 -2.82
N THR A 318 -4.72 4.82 -2.45
CA THR A 318 -5.15 6.17 -2.07
C THR A 318 -4.84 7.18 -3.17
N THR A 319 -5.84 7.95 -3.60
CA THR A 319 -5.70 8.94 -4.69
C THR A 319 -4.77 10.11 -4.35
N LEU A 320 -5.04 10.83 -3.25
CA LEU A 320 -4.30 12.05 -2.87
C LEU A 320 -3.22 11.77 -1.83
N THR A 321 -2.19 12.60 -1.78
CA THR A 321 -1.28 12.62 -0.62
C THR A 321 -1.95 13.31 0.58
N TYR A 322 -1.87 12.70 1.76
CA TYR A 322 -2.39 13.26 3.00
C TYR A 322 -1.25 13.52 3.99
N LEU A 323 -1.11 14.77 4.42
CA LEU A 323 -0.04 15.24 5.31
C LEU A 323 -0.59 15.65 6.66
N PRO A 324 0.19 15.58 7.76
CA PRO A 324 -0.23 16.11 9.06
C PRO A 324 -0.67 17.57 8.92
N GLN A 325 -1.70 17.98 9.67
CA GLN A 325 -2.40 19.26 9.46
C GLN A 325 -1.45 20.45 9.32
N ASP A 326 -0.46 20.55 10.22
CA ASP A 326 0.47 21.67 10.22
C ASP A 326 1.42 21.66 9.01
N ALA A 327 1.85 20.46 8.57
CA ALA A 327 2.63 20.30 7.36
C ALA A 327 1.81 20.64 6.10
N TYR A 328 0.56 20.17 6.02
CA TYR A 328 -0.36 20.52 4.94
C TYR A 328 -0.58 22.03 4.86
N ASN A 329 -0.85 22.69 6.00
CA ASN A 329 -1.05 24.13 6.08
C ASN A 329 0.18 24.90 5.60
N ALA A 330 1.39 24.47 5.99
CA ALA A 330 2.64 25.10 5.56
C ALA A 330 2.83 24.99 4.03
N VAL A 331 2.59 23.80 3.45
CA VAL A 331 2.67 23.57 2.00
C VAL A 331 1.64 24.41 1.26
N ALA A 332 0.37 24.37 1.70
CA ALA A 332 -0.73 25.09 1.07
C ALA A 332 -0.50 26.61 1.09
N GLN A 333 0.00 27.15 2.20
CA GLN A 333 0.31 28.57 2.33
C GLN A 333 1.43 28.98 1.39
N ALA A 334 2.58 28.29 1.43
CA ALA A 334 3.72 28.60 0.57
C ALA A 334 3.38 28.49 -0.92
N PHE A 335 2.58 27.49 -1.29
CA PHE A 335 2.12 27.32 -2.67
C PHE A 335 1.18 28.45 -3.11
N THR A 336 0.23 28.83 -2.25
CA THR A 336 -0.70 29.93 -2.50
C THR A 336 0.03 31.26 -2.70
N ASP A 337 1.07 31.53 -1.89
CA ASP A 337 1.86 32.76 -1.96
C ASP A 337 2.66 32.89 -3.27
N GLN A 338 2.97 31.77 -3.93
CA GLN A 338 3.80 31.75 -5.13
C GLN A 338 3.02 31.58 -6.45
N ILE A 339 1.86 30.89 -6.46
CA ILE A 339 1.10 30.62 -7.70
C ILE A 339 0.40 31.86 -8.27
N ASN A 340 0.24 32.94 -7.48
CA ASN A 340 -0.37 34.21 -7.91
C ASN A 340 -1.78 34.08 -8.53
N LEU A 341 -2.61 33.17 -8.00
CA LEU A 341 -4.00 33.00 -8.41
C LEU A 341 -4.97 33.27 -7.27
N SER A 342 -6.19 33.69 -7.62
CA SER A 342 -7.27 33.86 -6.64
C SER A 342 -7.74 32.49 -6.15
N THR A 343 -7.82 32.33 -4.84
CA THR A 343 -8.39 31.13 -4.21
C THR A 343 -9.89 31.00 -4.46
N VAL A 344 -10.38 29.78 -4.62
CA VAL A 344 -11.81 29.46 -4.75
C VAL A 344 -12.18 28.36 -3.75
N ASP A 345 -13.40 28.41 -3.20
CA ASP A 345 -13.92 27.37 -2.32
C ASP A 345 -14.46 26.20 -3.16
N GLU A 346 -13.78 25.06 -3.03
CA GLU A 346 -14.15 23.78 -3.63
C GLU A 346 -14.22 22.68 -2.56
N SER A 347 -14.56 23.05 -1.33
CA SER A 347 -14.75 22.11 -0.21
C SER A 347 -15.74 20.98 -0.54
N SER A 348 -16.71 21.23 -1.44
CA SER A 348 -17.65 20.21 -1.94
C SER A 348 -17.01 19.11 -2.80
N SER A 349 -15.80 19.34 -3.30
CA SER A 349 -14.96 18.38 -4.03
C SER A 349 -13.94 17.66 -3.13
N GLY A 350 -13.87 18.03 -1.84
CA GLY A 350 -12.96 17.43 -0.87
C GLY A 350 -11.53 17.93 -0.95
N LEU A 351 -11.28 18.88 -1.84
CA LEU A 351 -10.01 19.56 -2.00
C LEU A 351 -10.04 20.89 -1.24
N SER A 352 -8.97 21.14 -0.49
CA SER A 352 -8.94 22.25 0.46
C SER A 352 -8.20 23.49 -0.05
N THR A 353 -7.35 23.35 -1.08
CA THR A 353 -6.56 24.46 -1.63
C THR A 353 -6.73 24.51 -3.14
N CYS A 354 -7.58 25.44 -3.60
CA CYS A 354 -8.04 25.55 -4.98
C CYS A 354 -7.98 26.99 -5.48
N PHE A 355 -7.77 27.14 -6.78
CA PHE A 355 -7.53 28.40 -7.46
C PHE A 355 -8.34 28.51 -8.75
N GLN A 356 -8.79 29.72 -9.03
CA GLN A 356 -9.43 30.07 -10.30
C GLN A 356 -8.35 30.19 -11.40
N GLN A 357 -8.50 29.42 -12.47
CA GLN A 357 -7.65 29.56 -13.64
C GLN A 357 -7.96 30.85 -14.40
N PRO A 358 -6.95 31.49 -15.04
CA PRO A 358 -7.17 32.66 -15.88
C PRO A 358 -8.14 32.37 -17.03
N SER A 359 -9.20 33.19 -17.14
CA SER A 359 -10.21 33.04 -18.20
C SER A 359 -9.69 33.39 -19.60
N ASP A 360 -8.55 34.06 -19.69
CA ASP A 360 -7.90 34.46 -20.94
C ASP A 360 -6.98 33.37 -21.52
N GLY A 361 -6.86 32.22 -20.85
CA GLY A 361 -6.02 31.11 -21.29
C GLY A 361 -4.52 31.34 -21.08
N SER A 362 -4.14 32.33 -20.26
CA SER A 362 -2.74 32.57 -19.92
C SER A 362 -2.12 31.38 -19.16
N THR A 363 -0.84 31.12 -19.43
CA THR A 363 -0.10 30.03 -18.77
C THR A 363 0.14 30.35 -17.30
N VAL A 364 -0.29 29.44 -16.43
CA VAL A 364 -0.03 29.52 -14.98
C VAL A 364 1.39 29.02 -14.71
N GLN A 365 2.18 29.80 -13.97
CA GLN A 365 3.47 29.32 -13.46
C GLN A 365 3.22 28.54 -12.18
N VAL A 366 3.43 27.22 -12.24
CA VAL A 366 3.17 26.32 -11.12
C VAL A 366 4.43 26.26 -10.23
N PRO A 367 4.34 26.58 -8.93
CA PRO A 367 5.45 26.38 -8.01
C PRO A 367 5.84 24.89 -7.96
N GLU A 368 7.13 24.60 -8.13
CA GLU A 368 7.65 23.23 -8.00
C GLU A 368 7.46 22.73 -6.56
N ILE A 369 7.01 21.49 -6.38
CA ILE A 369 7.01 20.83 -5.08
C ILE A 369 8.00 19.67 -5.13
N SER A 370 8.86 19.58 -4.13
CA SER A 370 9.80 18.46 -4.00
C SER A 370 9.67 17.76 -2.66
N MET A 371 9.67 16.43 -2.70
CA MET A 371 9.67 15.55 -1.53
C MET A 371 11.12 15.23 -1.17
N GLN A 372 11.53 15.61 0.04
CA GLN A 372 12.90 15.41 0.53
C GLN A 372 12.98 14.07 1.27
N PHE A 373 13.41 13.02 0.59
CA PHE A 373 13.63 11.71 1.20
C PHE A 373 15.05 11.59 1.75
N ASP A 374 15.29 10.61 2.62
CA ASP A 374 16.61 10.33 3.19
C ASP A 374 17.64 9.85 2.16
N GLY A 375 17.20 9.32 1.02
CA GLY A 375 18.03 8.87 -0.10
C GLY A 375 17.95 9.77 -1.34
N GLY A 376 17.42 11.00 -1.25
CA GLY A 376 17.42 11.96 -2.35
C GLY A 376 16.15 12.80 -2.47
N VAL A 377 16.08 13.63 -3.51
CA VAL A 377 14.97 14.58 -3.73
C VAL A 377 14.11 14.13 -4.90
N LEU A 378 12.82 13.88 -4.65
CA LEU A 378 11.85 13.64 -5.71
C LEU A 378 11.14 14.95 -6.06
N ASN A 379 11.41 15.48 -7.25
CA ASN A 379 10.69 16.63 -7.80
C ASN A 379 9.41 16.16 -8.46
N LEU A 380 8.28 16.76 -8.08
CA LEU A 380 6.96 16.41 -8.61
C LEU A 380 6.68 17.21 -9.90
N GLY A 381 6.16 16.54 -10.92
CA GLY A 381 5.67 17.20 -12.13
C GLY A 381 4.38 17.99 -11.86
N GLU A 382 4.02 18.91 -12.76
CA GLU A 382 2.81 19.74 -12.60
C GLU A 382 1.54 18.89 -12.42
N GLU A 383 1.41 17.78 -13.16
CA GLU A 383 0.27 16.85 -13.05
C GLU A 383 0.27 16.04 -11.74
N ASN A 384 1.41 15.98 -11.04
CA ASN A 384 1.54 15.36 -9.72
C ASN A 384 1.27 16.37 -8.59
N VAL A 385 1.21 17.66 -8.89
CA VAL A 385 0.99 18.76 -7.92
C VAL A 385 -0.43 19.30 -8.02
N LEU A 386 -0.95 19.49 -9.23
CA LEU A 386 -2.25 20.10 -9.49
C LEU A 386 -3.23 19.14 -10.16
N ILE A 387 -4.50 19.26 -9.76
CA ILE A 387 -5.64 18.56 -10.36
C ILE A 387 -6.77 19.52 -10.66
N SER A 388 -7.59 19.20 -11.67
CA SER A 388 -8.73 20.03 -12.08
C SER A 388 -10.07 19.35 -11.72
N PRO A 389 -10.74 19.75 -10.61
CA PRO A 389 -12.03 19.19 -10.18
C PRO A 389 -13.26 19.91 -10.74
N ALA A 390 -13.05 21.09 -11.36
CA ALA A 390 -14.01 21.78 -12.21
C ALA A 390 -13.36 22.46 -13.43
N GLU A 391 -14.17 22.81 -14.44
CA GLU A 391 -13.72 23.65 -15.55
C GLU A 391 -13.28 25.02 -15.02
N GLY A 392 -12.08 25.47 -15.41
CA GLY A 392 -11.51 26.73 -14.94
C GLY A 392 -11.00 26.69 -13.50
N VAL A 393 -10.91 25.53 -12.85
CA VAL A 393 -10.44 25.38 -11.48
C VAL A 393 -9.28 24.39 -11.41
N ILE A 394 -8.25 24.75 -10.66
CA ILE A 394 -7.13 23.86 -10.31
C ILE A 394 -6.95 23.83 -8.80
N CYS A 395 -6.54 22.68 -8.26
CA CYS A 395 -6.36 22.47 -6.84
C CYS A 395 -5.08 21.70 -6.57
N LEU A 396 -4.50 21.95 -5.41
CA LEU A 396 -3.40 21.17 -4.90
C LEU A 396 -3.86 19.71 -4.68
N ALA A 397 -3.12 18.75 -5.21
CA ALA A 397 -3.40 17.32 -5.14
C ALA A 397 -2.97 16.71 -3.79
N MET A 398 -3.17 17.45 -2.69
CA MET A 398 -2.81 17.07 -1.34
C MET A 398 -3.93 17.45 -0.36
N GLY A 399 -3.98 16.78 0.79
CA GLY A 399 -4.94 17.06 1.86
C GLY A 399 -4.36 16.88 3.25
N SER A 400 -5.16 17.16 4.26
CA SER A 400 -4.81 16.95 5.67
C SER A 400 -5.12 15.53 6.12
N SER A 401 -4.19 14.92 6.87
CA SER A 401 -4.33 13.64 7.55
C SER A 401 -4.79 13.77 9.01
N SER A 402 -5.23 14.96 9.44
CA SER A 402 -5.64 15.25 10.84
C SER A 402 -6.56 14.22 11.48
N GLN A 403 -7.34 13.50 10.67
CA GLN A 403 -8.30 12.51 11.13
C GLN A 403 -7.80 11.06 10.97
N LEU A 404 -6.68 10.81 10.27
CA LEU A 404 -6.16 9.47 9.98
C LEU A 404 -5.15 8.95 11.01
N GLY A 405 -4.43 9.83 11.70
CA GLY A 405 -3.31 9.44 12.58
C GLY A 405 -2.07 8.91 11.87
N ILE A 406 -2.06 8.91 10.53
CA ILE A 406 -0.98 8.46 9.64
C ILE A 406 -0.91 9.36 8.40
N SER A 407 0.28 9.57 7.85
CA SER A 407 0.46 10.29 6.58
C SER A 407 0.47 9.32 5.41
N ILE A 408 0.01 9.75 4.24
CA ILE A 408 -0.08 8.88 3.05
C ILE A 408 0.56 9.60 1.86
N PHE A 409 1.51 8.96 1.20
CA PHE A 409 2.00 9.35 -0.13
C PHE A 409 1.13 8.65 -1.17
N GLY A 410 0.18 9.39 -1.75
CA GLY A 410 -0.88 8.89 -2.62
C GLY A 410 -0.44 8.71 -4.08
N ASN A 411 -1.30 8.10 -4.88
CA ASN A 411 -0.94 7.66 -6.22
C ASN A 411 -0.74 8.79 -7.24
N ILE A 412 -1.38 9.97 -7.07
CA ILE A 412 -1.15 11.11 -7.98
C ILE A 412 0.32 11.53 -7.98
N GLN A 413 0.98 11.52 -6.81
CA GLN A 413 2.39 11.86 -6.71
C GLN A 413 3.33 10.73 -7.17
N GLN A 414 2.79 9.55 -7.47
CA GLN A 414 3.53 8.39 -7.96
C GLN A 414 3.40 8.21 -9.48
N GLN A 415 2.55 8.97 -10.16
CA GLN A 415 2.36 8.91 -11.61
C GLN A 415 3.59 9.39 -12.38
N GLU A 416 3.82 8.82 -13.56
CA GLU A 416 4.98 9.07 -14.43
C GLU A 416 6.33 8.90 -13.68
N THR A 417 6.32 7.97 -12.73
CA THR A 417 7.46 7.56 -11.93
C THR A 417 7.43 6.05 -11.81
N GLN A 418 8.53 5.38 -12.14
CA GLN A 418 8.73 3.99 -11.75
C GLN A 418 9.06 3.97 -10.26
N VAL A 419 8.13 3.43 -9.47
CA VAL A 419 8.30 3.23 -8.04
C VAL A 419 8.76 1.79 -7.83
N LEU A 420 9.99 1.62 -7.36
CA LEU A 420 10.59 0.30 -7.08
C LEU A 420 10.66 0.06 -5.57
N TYR A 421 10.10 -1.05 -5.14
CA TYR A 421 10.19 -1.58 -3.78
C TYR A 421 11.27 -2.66 -3.76
N ASP A 422 12.39 -2.38 -3.11
CA ASP A 422 13.45 -3.34 -2.82
C ASP A 422 13.29 -3.81 -1.37
N LEU A 423 12.52 -4.88 -1.20
CA LEU A 423 12.21 -5.45 0.11
C LEU A 423 13.41 -6.16 0.74
N GLN A 424 14.43 -6.51 -0.07
CA GLN A 424 15.66 -7.13 0.44
C GLN A 424 16.59 -6.09 1.06
N ASN A 425 16.68 -4.91 0.44
CA ASN A 425 17.52 -3.81 0.90
C ASN A 425 16.73 -2.75 1.71
N LEU A 426 15.45 -3.00 1.98
CA LEU A 426 14.56 -2.12 2.75
C LEU A 426 14.54 -0.70 2.18
N ALA A 427 14.32 -0.57 0.87
CA ALA A 427 14.30 0.72 0.21
C ALA A 427 13.17 0.83 -0.82
N VAL A 428 12.66 2.05 -1.01
CA VAL A 428 11.86 2.43 -2.17
C VAL A 428 12.65 3.42 -3.01
N SER A 429 12.71 3.21 -4.32
CA SER A 429 13.34 4.13 -5.27
C SER A 429 12.32 4.72 -6.22
N PHE A 430 12.51 5.98 -6.59
CA PHE A 430 11.66 6.75 -7.48
C PHE A 430 12.46 7.13 -8.72
N VAL A 431 12.06 6.60 -9.88
CA VAL A 431 12.72 6.88 -11.16
C VAL A 431 11.72 7.60 -12.07
N PRO A 432 11.87 8.91 -12.33
CA PRO A 432 11.02 9.61 -13.28
C PRO A 432 11.01 8.89 -14.63
N ALA A 433 9.83 8.61 -15.17
CA ALA A 433 9.68 7.76 -16.35
C ALA A 433 8.43 8.15 -17.15
N GLN A 434 8.49 7.98 -18.48
CA GLN A 434 7.28 8.05 -19.32
C GLN A 434 6.61 6.68 -19.31
N CYS A 435 5.73 6.44 -18.33
CA CYS A 435 5.20 5.10 -18.05
C CYS A 435 4.39 4.52 -19.21
N GLY A 436 3.80 5.38 -20.04
CA GLY A 436 3.00 4.95 -21.20
C GLY A 436 3.78 4.71 -22.49
N ALA A 437 5.11 4.89 -22.48
CA ALA A 437 5.97 4.79 -23.66
C ALA A 437 6.78 3.48 -23.74
N SER A 438 6.58 2.55 -22.79
CA SER A 438 7.33 1.30 -22.64
C SER A 438 6.70 0.10 -23.32
#